data_AF-A0A7J6VEI3-F1
#
_entry.id   AF-A0A7J6VEI3-F1
#
_cell.length_a   1.000
_cell.length_b   1.000
_cell.length_c   1.000
_cell.angle_alpha   90.00
_cell.angle_beta   90.00
_cell.angle_gamma   90.00
#
_symmetry.space_group_name_H-M   'P 1'
#
loop_
_entity.id
_entity.type
_entity.pdbx_description
1 polymer ?
#
loop_
_entity_poly.entity_id
_entity_poly.type
_entity_poly.pdbx_seq_one_letter_code
_entity_poly.pdbx_strand_id
1 'polypeptide(L)'
;MLYPQEQWPEVGFDLITNSVLLSKEGEPPISRFRVGDGNSNKKNIYKFGVLLLEIIANKQPKDFKQGEASLIEWVKTHYQENIWKAIDDTLRKAGITHEQANKGIRFGIMCAVIPTEHHFKMAQVYDIITRFYESTRISRSPNH
;
A
#
# COMPACT_ATOMS: atom_id res chain seq x y z
N MET A 1 -7.88 -2.38 8.44
CA MET A 1 -7.71 -3.70 7.79
C MET A 1 -7.63 -4.87 8.79
N LEU A 2 -7.11 -4.67 10.01
CA LEU A 2 -7.11 -5.70 11.07
C LEU A 2 -8.48 -5.92 11.71
N TYR A 3 -9.25 -4.84 11.89
CA TYR A 3 -10.56 -4.87 12.55
C TYR A 3 -11.53 -5.93 12.00
N PRO A 4 -11.77 -6.06 10.67
CA PRO A 4 -12.65 -7.10 10.15
C PRO A 4 -12.12 -8.51 10.42
N GLN A 5 -10.81 -8.72 10.31
CA GLN A 5 -10.22 -10.05 10.56
C GLN A 5 -10.38 -10.50 12.02
N GLU A 6 -10.28 -9.56 12.96
CA GLU A 6 -10.37 -9.85 14.39
C GLU A 6 -11.82 -9.96 14.87
N GLN A 7 -12.70 -9.08 14.41
CA GLN A 7 -14.07 -9.01 14.90
C GLN A 7 -15.00 -9.90 14.07
N TRP A 8 -14.86 -9.91 12.74
CA TRP A 8 -15.78 -10.55 11.80
C TRP A 8 -15.00 -11.44 10.80
N PRO A 9 -14.47 -12.60 11.23
CA PRO A 9 -13.57 -13.43 10.41
C PRO A 9 -14.20 -13.96 9.11
N GLU A 10 -15.54 -14.00 9.04
CA GLU A 10 -16.35 -14.36 7.87
C GLU A 10 -16.44 -13.23 6.81
N VAL A 11 -15.98 -12.02 7.16
CA VAL A 11 -16.16 -10.79 6.36
C VAL A 11 -14.81 -10.34 5.81
N GLY A 12 -14.66 -10.48 4.50
CA GLY A 12 -13.56 -9.90 3.73
C GLY A 12 -13.87 -8.50 3.23
N PHE A 13 -12.86 -7.87 2.62
CA PHE A 13 -13.00 -6.60 1.93
C PHE A 13 -12.34 -6.65 0.55
N ASP A 14 -12.82 -5.81 -0.38
CA ASP A 14 -12.22 -5.68 -1.70
C ASP A 14 -11.39 -4.39 -1.76
N LEU A 15 -10.09 -4.52 -1.54
CA LEU A 15 -9.20 -3.36 -1.50
C LEU A 15 -8.81 -2.93 -2.92
N ILE A 16 -9.52 -1.93 -3.42
CA ILE A 16 -9.22 -1.18 -4.64
C ILE A 16 -9.37 0.31 -4.34
N THR A 17 -8.76 1.21 -5.11
CA THR A 17 -8.73 2.65 -4.78
C THR A 17 -10.11 3.26 -4.60
N ASN A 18 -11.09 2.85 -5.41
CA ASN A 18 -12.47 3.32 -5.27
C ASN A 18 -13.26 2.68 -4.11
N SER A 19 -12.66 1.74 -3.38
CA SER A 19 -13.24 1.14 -2.16
C SER A 19 -12.82 1.90 -0.90
N VAL A 20 -11.77 2.72 -0.98
CA VAL A 20 -11.25 3.54 0.12
C VAL A 20 -11.82 4.94 -0.03
N LEU A 21 -12.67 5.34 0.92
CA LEU A 21 -13.31 6.66 0.90
C LEU A 21 -12.43 7.68 1.61
N LEU A 22 -12.43 8.92 1.13
CA LEU A 22 -11.81 10.03 1.83
C LEU A 22 -12.76 10.55 2.90
N SER A 23 -12.29 10.59 4.14
CA SER A 23 -13.00 11.16 5.28
C SER A 23 -12.26 12.41 5.76
N LYS A 24 -13.01 13.41 6.24
CA LYS A 24 -12.42 14.62 6.85
C LYS A 24 -11.92 14.35 8.27
N GLU A 25 -12.36 13.23 8.86
CA GLU A 25 -12.12 12.80 10.24
C GLU A 25 -10.85 11.94 10.38
N GLY A 26 -10.09 11.73 9.30
CA GLY A 26 -8.75 11.15 9.30
C GLY A 26 -8.69 9.70 8.82
N GLU A 27 -9.51 8.81 9.36
CA GLU A 27 -9.50 7.38 9.02
C GLU A 27 -10.34 7.11 7.76
N PRO A 28 -9.74 6.67 6.64
CA PRO A 28 -10.47 6.45 5.41
C PRO A 28 -11.31 5.16 5.48
N PRO A 29 -12.66 5.22 5.43
CA PRO A 29 -13.47 4.02 5.56
C PRO A 29 -13.40 3.16 4.29
N ILE A 30 -13.46 1.85 4.48
CA ILE A 30 -13.60 0.88 3.40
C ILE A 30 -15.09 0.69 3.12
N SER A 31 -15.51 0.83 1.86
CA SER A 31 -16.92 0.77 1.45
C SER A 31 -17.35 -0.55 0.83
N ARG A 32 -16.40 -1.42 0.44
CA ARG A 32 -16.69 -2.71 -0.20
C ARG A 32 -16.32 -3.89 0.70
N PHE A 33 -17.34 -4.50 1.27
CA PHE A 33 -17.23 -5.75 2.04
C PHE A 33 -17.79 -6.92 1.24
N ARG A 34 -17.28 -8.12 1.52
CA ARG A 34 -17.78 -9.38 0.94
C ARG A 34 -17.88 -10.42 2.05
N VAL A 35 -18.94 -11.21 2.01
CA VAL A 35 -19.08 -12.41 2.86
C VAL A 35 -18.43 -13.58 2.12
N GLY A 36 -17.49 -14.27 2.74
CA GLY A 36 -16.73 -15.35 2.12
C GLY A 36 -15.83 -16.07 3.12
N ASP A 37 -15.14 -17.14 2.69
CA ASP A 37 -14.16 -17.79 3.55
C ASP A 37 -13.04 -16.80 3.89
N GLY A 38 -12.72 -16.63 5.17
CA GLY A 38 -11.66 -15.72 5.66
C GLY A 38 -10.25 -15.97 5.11
N ASN A 39 -10.10 -16.76 4.04
CA ASN A 39 -8.89 -17.19 3.36
C ASN A 39 -8.27 -16.10 2.44
N SER A 40 -8.32 -14.86 2.91
CA SER A 40 -7.99 -13.67 2.11
C SER A 40 -6.70 -12.98 2.52
N ASN A 41 -5.96 -13.46 3.54
CA ASN A 41 -4.75 -12.75 4.00
C ASN A 41 -3.73 -12.49 2.88
N LYS A 42 -3.39 -13.50 2.07
CA LYS A 42 -2.48 -13.32 0.93
C LYS A 42 -3.03 -12.34 -0.11
N LYS A 43 -4.33 -12.45 -0.42
CA LYS A 43 -5.02 -11.56 -1.36
C LYS A 43 -5.08 -10.12 -0.84
N ASN A 44 -5.34 -9.93 0.45
CA ASN A 44 -5.43 -8.61 1.09
C ASN A 44 -4.06 -7.95 1.16
N ILE A 45 -3.00 -8.70 1.45
CA ILE A 45 -1.61 -8.21 1.40
C ILE A 45 -1.24 -7.81 -0.03
N TYR A 46 -1.56 -8.66 -1.01
CA TYR A 46 -1.35 -8.35 -2.42
C TYR A 46 -2.06 -7.06 -2.83
N LYS A 47 -3.37 -6.97 -2.56
CA LYS A 47 -4.17 -5.78 -2.88
C LYS A 47 -3.71 -4.55 -2.12
N PHE A 48 -3.22 -4.70 -0.89
CA PHE A 48 -2.60 -3.61 -0.13
C PHE A 48 -1.32 -3.12 -0.81
N GLY A 49 -0.46 -4.04 -1.27
CA GLY A 49 0.73 -3.71 -2.03
C GLY A 49 0.39 -2.95 -3.31
N VAL A 50 -0.58 -3.43 -4.09
CA VAL A 50 -1.07 -2.75 -5.29
C VAL A 50 -1.59 -1.35 -4.98
N LEU A 51 -2.44 -1.20 -3.95
CA LEU A 51 -2.98 0.10 -3.55
C LEU A 51 -1.86 1.07 -3.14
N LEU A 52 -0.88 0.62 -2.36
CA LEU A 52 0.25 1.44 -1.95
C LEU A 52 1.07 1.91 -3.16
N LEU A 53 1.32 1.02 -4.12
CA LEU A 53 2.04 1.37 -5.34
C LEU A 53 1.24 2.32 -6.24
N GLU A 54 -0.07 2.13 -6.33
CA GLU A 54 -0.97 3.05 -7.03
C GLU A 54 -0.92 4.46 -6.42
N ILE A 55 -0.94 4.58 -5.09
CA ILE A 55 -0.80 5.88 -4.40
C ILE A 55 0.55 6.52 -4.69
N ILE A 56 1.64 5.74 -4.61
CA ILE A 56 3.00 6.27 -4.82
C ILE A 56 3.21 6.74 -6.26
N ALA A 57 2.75 5.96 -7.24
CA ALA A 57 2.93 6.26 -8.65
C ALA A 57 1.86 7.20 -9.22
N ASN A 58 0.72 7.33 -8.51
CA ASN A 58 -0.51 7.99 -8.98
C ASN A 58 -0.93 7.47 -10.37
N LYS A 59 -0.97 6.14 -10.52
CA LYS A 59 -1.37 5.44 -11.75
C LYS A 59 -2.34 4.33 -11.43
N GLN A 60 -3.46 4.28 -12.14
CA GLN A 60 -4.48 3.29 -11.87
C GLN A 60 -4.18 2.00 -12.66
N PRO A 61 -4.35 0.80 -12.06
CA PRO A 61 -4.18 -0.47 -12.77
C PRO A 61 -4.96 -0.56 -14.08
N LYS A 62 -6.16 0.03 -14.13
CA LYS A 62 -7.03 0.04 -15.31
C LYS A 62 -6.43 0.77 -16.52
N ASP A 63 -5.43 1.63 -16.30
CA ASP A 63 -4.73 2.36 -17.36
C ASP A 63 -3.69 1.49 -18.07
N PHE A 64 -3.43 0.27 -17.54
CA PHE A 64 -2.47 -0.68 -18.11
C PHE A 64 -3.16 -1.88 -18.77
N LYS A 65 -2.57 -2.38 -19.85
CA LYS A 65 -3.11 -3.52 -20.62
C LYS A 65 -3.32 -4.79 -19.79
N GLN A 66 -2.43 -5.10 -18.85
CA GLN A 66 -2.54 -6.28 -17.97
C GLN A 66 -2.87 -5.89 -16.51
N GLY A 67 -3.50 -4.74 -16.31
CA GLY A 67 -3.99 -4.35 -14.98
C GLY A 67 -2.88 -4.20 -13.95
N GLU A 68 -3.10 -4.80 -12.78
CA GLU A 68 -2.24 -4.71 -11.60
C GLU A 68 -0.83 -5.23 -11.85
N ALA A 69 -0.68 -6.30 -12.64
CA ALA A 69 0.63 -6.88 -12.98
C ALA A 69 1.51 -5.90 -13.75
N SER A 70 0.95 -5.22 -14.76
CA SER A 70 1.67 -4.19 -15.51
C SER A 70 1.99 -2.95 -14.69
N LEU A 71 1.13 -2.56 -13.73
CA LEU A 71 1.45 -1.47 -12.79
C LEU A 71 2.67 -1.84 -11.93
N ILE A 72 2.68 -3.05 -11.36
CA ILE A 72 3.78 -3.53 -10.52
C ILE A 72 5.08 -3.55 -11.32
N GLU A 73 5.05 -4.07 -12.55
CA GLU A 73 6.20 -4.10 -13.45
C GLU A 73 6.67 -2.68 -13.80
N TRP A 74 5.75 -1.78 -14.15
CA TRP A 74 6.06 -0.38 -14.44
C TRP A 74 6.80 0.28 -13.28
N VAL A 75 6.30 0.12 -12.04
CA VAL A 75 6.96 0.65 -10.85
C VAL A 75 8.34 0.04 -10.66
N LYS A 76 8.49 -1.29 -10.79
CA LYS A 76 9.79 -1.97 -10.64
C LYS A 76 10.83 -1.44 -11.62
N THR A 77 10.48 -1.33 -12.89
CA THR A 77 11.38 -0.82 -13.94
C THR A 77 11.81 0.62 -13.66
N HIS A 78 10.85 1.51 -13.40
CA HIS A 78 11.18 2.92 -13.16
C HIS A 78 11.94 3.13 -11.85
N TYR A 79 11.61 2.36 -10.80
CA TYR A 79 12.33 2.34 -9.53
C TYR A 79 13.81 1.96 -9.70
N GLN A 80 14.09 0.94 -10.52
CA GLN A 80 15.45 0.47 -10.80
C GLN A 80 16.27 1.49 -11.61
N GLU A 81 15.63 2.21 -12.54
CA GLU A 81 16.30 3.27 -13.31
C GLU A 81 16.59 4.50 -12.46
N ASN A 82 15.58 5.00 -11.76
CA ASN A 82 15.64 6.15 -10.88
C ASN A 82 14.36 6.21 -10.05
N ILE A 83 14.50 6.11 -8.72
CA ILE A 83 13.38 6.12 -7.78
C ILE A 83 12.35 7.21 -8.03
N TRP A 84 12.78 8.40 -8.44
CA TRP A 84 11.90 9.56 -8.66
C TRP A 84 11.02 9.42 -9.90
N LYS A 85 11.38 8.54 -10.84
CA LYS A 85 10.54 8.23 -12.01
C LYS A 85 9.32 7.38 -11.64
N ALA A 86 9.39 6.65 -10.53
CA ALA A 86 8.28 5.82 -10.04
C ALA A 86 7.34 6.57 -9.08
N ILE A 87 7.61 7.84 -8.79
CA ILE A 87 6.91 8.63 -7.78
C ILE A 87 6.12 9.75 -8.43
N ASP A 88 4.90 9.93 -7.98
CA ASP A 88 4.04 11.04 -8.37
C ASP A 88 4.66 12.40 -8.03
N ASP A 89 4.51 13.34 -8.96
CA ASP A 89 5.06 14.69 -8.84
C ASP A 89 4.48 15.47 -7.64
N THR A 90 3.24 15.20 -7.23
CA THR A 90 2.61 15.81 -6.05
C THR A 90 3.28 15.31 -4.77
N LEU A 91 3.54 14.00 -4.68
CA LEU A 91 4.30 13.43 -3.56
C LEU A 91 5.74 13.97 -3.52
N ARG A 92 6.39 14.14 -4.68
CA ARG A 92 7.71 14.78 -4.76
C ARG A 92 7.68 16.22 -4.24
N LYS A 93 6.69 17.01 -4.66
CA LYS A 93 6.51 18.40 -4.21
C LYS A 93 6.15 18.51 -2.73
N ALA A 94 5.53 17.48 -2.15
CA ALA A 94 5.22 17.39 -0.73
C ALA A 94 6.45 17.12 0.16
N GLY A 95 7.66 17.04 -0.43
CA GLY A 95 8.91 16.92 0.31
C GLY A 95 9.18 15.53 0.87
N ILE A 96 8.70 14.47 0.19
CA ILE A 96 9.09 13.10 0.54
C ILE A 96 10.60 12.92 0.37
N THR A 97 11.26 12.33 1.37
CA THR A 97 12.71 12.07 1.30
C THR A 97 13.00 10.85 0.43
N HIS A 98 14.23 10.76 -0.09
CA HIS A 98 14.69 9.57 -0.82
C HIS A 98 14.52 8.28 0.02
N GLU A 99 14.77 8.35 1.32
CA GLU A 99 14.61 7.21 2.22
C GLU A 99 13.13 6.79 2.38
N GLN A 100 12.23 7.76 2.55
CA GLN A 100 10.79 7.51 2.65
C GLN A 100 10.24 6.88 1.37
N ALA A 101 10.60 7.46 0.24
CA ALA A 101 10.31 6.94 -1.09
C ALA A 101 10.80 5.50 -1.24
N ASN A 102 12.06 5.23 -0.88
CA ASN A 102 12.69 3.92 -1.08
C ASN A 102 12.03 2.85 -0.21
N LYS A 103 11.74 3.16 1.06
CA LYS A 103 11.05 2.25 1.97
C LYS A 103 9.62 1.98 1.49
N GLY A 104 8.88 3.02 1.08
CA GLY A 104 7.51 2.89 0.59
C GLY A 104 7.40 2.00 -0.65
N ILE A 105 8.23 2.25 -1.68
CA ILE A 105 8.22 1.47 -2.92
C ILE A 105 8.64 0.02 -2.65
N ARG A 106 9.74 -0.20 -1.91
CA ARG A 106 10.20 -1.56 -1.59
C ARG A 106 9.14 -2.35 -0.82
N PHE A 107 8.45 -1.71 0.12
CA PHE A 107 7.40 -2.35 0.90
C PHE A 107 6.15 -2.66 0.06
N GLY A 108 5.74 -1.75 -0.82
CA GLY A 108 4.66 -1.98 -1.77
C GLY A 108 4.95 -3.14 -2.72
N ILE A 109 6.16 -3.18 -3.31
CA ILE A 109 6.62 -4.29 -4.17
C ILE A 109 6.66 -5.60 -3.37
N MET A 110 7.18 -5.59 -2.15
CA MET A 110 7.19 -6.77 -1.28
C MET A 110 5.77 -7.29 -1.12
N CYS A 111 4.82 -6.48 -0.66
CA CYS A 111 3.43 -6.87 -0.50
C CYS A 111 2.78 -7.40 -1.81
N ALA A 112 3.11 -6.79 -2.95
CA ALA A 112 2.50 -7.12 -4.25
C ALA A 112 3.17 -8.29 -5.02
N VAL A 113 4.37 -8.72 -4.61
CA VAL A 113 5.18 -9.72 -5.35
C VAL A 113 5.57 -10.94 -4.49
N ILE A 114 5.34 -10.94 -3.17
CA ILE A 114 5.78 -12.03 -2.27
C ILE A 114 5.45 -13.43 -2.85
N PRO A 115 6.49 -14.26 -3.11
CA PRO A 115 6.36 -15.70 -3.30
C PRO A 115 6.03 -16.36 -1.96
N THR A 116 5.14 -17.33 -1.99
CA THR A 116 4.39 -17.94 -0.89
C THR A 116 5.18 -18.79 0.10
N GLU A 117 6.35 -18.36 0.58
CA GLU A 117 7.21 -19.17 1.48
C GLU A 117 7.41 -18.54 2.86
N HIS A 118 7.24 -17.22 3.02
CA HIS A 118 7.22 -16.54 4.32
C HIS A 118 5.87 -15.87 4.50
N HIS A 119 5.02 -16.48 5.32
CA HIS A 119 3.66 -16.02 5.58
C HIS A 119 3.68 -14.69 6.33
N PHE A 120 3.74 -13.57 5.61
CA PHE A 120 3.36 -12.28 6.19
C PHE A 120 1.88 -12.36 6.59
N LYS A 121 1.58 -12.00 7.83
CA LYS A 121 0.21 -11.74 8.30
C LYS A 121 -0.10 -10.26 8.14
N MET A 122 -1.37 -9.90 7.97
CA MET A 122 -1.79 -8.48 7.92
C MET A 122 -1.34 -7.69 9.16
N ALA A 123 -1.24 -8.34 10.34
CA ALA A 123 -0.67 -7.71 11.54
C ALA A 123 0.78 -7.26 11.36
N GLN A 124 1.62 -8.07 10.70
CA GLN A 124 3.00 -7.68 10.41
C GLN A 124 3.08 -6.53 9.41
N VAL A 125 2.17 -6.52 8.41
CA VAL A 125 2.07 -5.40 7.46
C VAL A 125 1.70 -4.11 8.22
N TYR A 126 0.75 -4.18 9.14
CA TYR A 126 0.35 -3.07 10.00
C TYR A 126 1.49 -2.55 10.88
N ASP A 127 2.24 -3.45 11.53
CA ASP A 127 3.36 -3.07 12.38
C ASP A 127 4.46 -2.36 11.58
N ILE A 128 4.78 -2.88 10.38
CA ILE A 128 5.81 -2.28 9.52
C ILE A 128 5.40 -0.87 9.09
N ILE A 129 4.15 -0.68 8.64
CA ILE A 129 3.71 0.65 8.18
C ILE A 129 3.56 1.65 9.33
N THR A 130 3.14 1.19 10.52
CA THR A 130 3.07 2.03 11.72
C THR A 130 4.46 2.52 12.12
N ARG A 131 5.45 1.63 12.18
CA ARG A 131 6.86 2.00 12.47
C ARG A 131 7.41 2.96 11.43
N PHE A 132 7.08 2.74 10.16
CA PHE A 132 7.47 3.65 9.08
C PHE A 132 6.88 5.05 9.31
N TYR A 133 5.58 5.15 9.56
CA TYR A 133 4.89 6.40 9.83
C TYR A 133 5.46 7.13 11.06
N GLU A 134 5.68 6.44 12.17
CA GLU A 134 6.29 7.00 13.38
C GLU A 134 7.68 7.56 13.13
N SER A 135 8.51 6.81 12.38
CA SER A 135 9.85 7.27 11.98
C SER A 135 9.79 8.56 11.14
N THR A 136 8.78 8.70 10.28
CA THR A 136 8.59 9.93 9.49
C THR A 136 8.13 11.13 10.33
N ARG A 137 7.35 10.90 11.39
CA ARG A 137 6.90 11.96 12.31
C ARG A 137 8.07 12.52 13.12
N ILE A 138 8.93 11.64 13.64
CA ILE A 138 10.10 12.04 14.42
C ILE A 138 11.05 12.90 13.57
N SER A 139 11.27 12.52 12.30
CA SER A 139 12.07 13.31 11.34
C SER A 139 11.48 14.69 10.98
N ARG A 140 10.18 14.92 11.20
CA ARG A 140 9.50 16.20 10.92
C ARG A 140 9.37 17.10 12.14
N SER A 141 9.73 16.63 13.33
CA SER A 141 9.79 17.50 14.51
C SER A 141 10.98 18.46 14.35
N PRO A 142 10.79 19.78 14.42
CA PRO A 142 11.90 20.71 14.45
C PRO A 142 12.74 20.39 15.69
N ASN A 143 14.03 20.13 15.50
CA ASN A 143 14.97 20.31 16.60
C ASN A 143 14.87 21.78 17.03
N HIS A 144 14.77 21.99 18.35
CA HIS A 144 14.65 23.28 19.04
C HIS A 144 15.47 24.42 18.43
#